data_AF-A0A970Q226-F1
#
_entry.id   AF-A0A970Q226-F1
#
_cell.length_a   1.000
_cell.length_b   1.000
_cell.length_c   1.000
_cell.angle_alpha   90.00
_cell.angle_beta   90.00
_cell.angle_gamma   90.00
#
_symmetry.space_group_name_H-M   'P 1'
#
loop_
_entity.id
_entity.type
_entity.pdbx_description
1 polymer ?
#
loop_
_entity_poly.entity_id
_entity_poly.type
_entity_poly.pdbx_seq_one_letter_code
_entity_poly.pdbx_strand_id
1 'polypeptide(L)'
;RLPAAGTVVYVARDGRFIGSLVVADVIKEDAASAIKGLKDLGVRKTVMLTGDTRRVAAETAEGLGIDEVHSELLPHQKVSMVEVAQDERATNGKVVFVGDGINDAPALARADIGVAMGGLGSDAAIQAADVVIMTDQPGKLVKAISIARRTKAIVWQNIVFALGVKAAVLLLGALGLASMWEAVFADVGVALIAVLNSMRAIKT
;
A
#
# COMPACT_ATOMS: atom_id res chain seq x y z
N ARG A 1 -13.52 30.34 22.00
CA ARG A 1 -13.72 28.92 21.65
C ARG A 1 -12.68 28.62 20.59
N LEU A 2 -11.63 27.85 20.90
CA LEU A 2 -10.58 27.49 19.95
C LEU A 2 -11.20 26.58 18.88
N PRO A 3 -11.23 27.00 17.60
CA PRO A 3 -11.63 26.14 16.51
C PRO A 3 -10.44 25.27 16.10
N ALA A 4 -10.67 23.97 15.94
CA ALA A 4 -9.75 22.94 15.45
C ALA A 4 -8.64 22.46 16.42
N ALA A 5 -8.47 21.14 16.48
CA ALA A 5 -7.33 20.50 17.11
C ALA A 5 -6.05 20.77 16.29
N GLY A 6 -5.32 21.80 16.70
CA GLY A 6 -3.97 22.08 16.24
C GLY A 6 -2.99 22.22 17.40
N THR A 7 -1.71 22.28 17.06
CA THR A 7 -0.63 22.65 17.97
C THR A 7 -0.72 24.15 18.27
N VAL A 8 -0.89 24.50 19.55
CA VAL A 8 -1.00 25.89 19.99
C VAL A 8 0.38 26.42 20.36
N VAL A 9 0.84 27.44 19.64
CA VAL A 9 2.10 28.15 19.89
C VAL A 9 1.78 29.48 20.57
N TYR A 10 2.23 29.65 21.81
CA TYR A 10 2.08 30.91 22.54
C TYR A 10 3.20 31.89 22.18
N VAL A 11 2.85 33.14 21.87
CA VAL A 11 3.81 34.18 21.48
C VAL A 11 3.84 35.26 22.56
N ALA A 12 5.05 35.53 23.06
CA ALA A 12 5.32 36.61 24.01
C ALA A 12 6.44 37.53 23.50
N ARG A 13 6.34 38.83 23.78
CA ARG A 13 7.37 39.83 23.53
C ARG A 13 7.60 40.62 24.80
N ASP A 14 8.87 40.81 25.16
CA ASP A 14 9.28 41.52 26.37
C ASP A 14 8.59 40.97 27.65
N GLY A 15 8.43 39.65 27.73
CA GLY A 15 7.76 38.97 28.84
C GLY A 15 6.23 39.15 28.90
N ARG A 16 5.63 39.86 27.93
CA ARG A 16 4.17 40.03 27.82
C ARG A 16 3.59 39.11 26.77
N PHE A 17 2.55 38.38 27.15
CA PHE A 17 1.77 37.55 26.24
C PHE A 17 1.05 38.42 25.21
N ILE A 18 1.26 38.15 23.92
CA ILE A 18 0.68 38.91 22.81
C ILE A 18 -0.46 38.13 22.14
N GLY A 19 -0.39 36.79 22.14
CA GLY A 19 -1.41 35.95 21.53
C GLY A 19 -0.93 34.52 21.30
N SER A 20 -1.80 33.70 20.69
CA SER A 20 -1.52 32.31 20.34
C SER A 20 -1.77 32.05 18.86
N LEU A 21 -0.88 31.30 18.22
CA LEU A 21 -1.05 30.76 16.88
C LEU A 21 -1.51 29.30 17.00
N VAL A 22 -2.47 28.89 16.18
CA VAL A 22 -2.88 27.48 16.08
C VAL A 22 -2.41 26.97 14.74
N VAL A 23 -1.52 25.98 14.75
CA VAL A 23 -1.03 25.29 13.56
C VAL A 23 -1.69 23.92 13.52
N ALA A 24 -2.56 23.69 12.56
CA ALA A 24 -3.22 22.41 12.34
C ALA A 24 -2.83 21.88 10.96
N ASP A 25 -2.54 20.58 10.89
CA ASP A 25 -2.26 19.94 9.62
C ASP A 25 -3.57 19.69 8.88
N VAL A 26 -3.57 19.93 7.57
CA VAL A 26 -4.80 19.84 6.76
C VAL A 26 -4.88 18.44 6.17
N ILE A 27 -5.91 17.70 6.58
CA ILE A 27 -6.22 16.40 5.98
C ILE A 27 -6.53 16.61 4.49
N LYS A 28 -5.89 15.82 3.64
CA LYS A 28 -6.13 15.85 2.19
C LYS A 28 -7.56 15.43 1.87
N GLU A 29 -8.17 16.12 0.91
CA GLU A 29 -9.58 15.89 0.52
C GLU A 29 -9.84 14.44 0.06
N ASP A 30 -8.85 13.78 -0.54
CA ASP A 30 -8.97 12.41 -1.03
C ASP A 30 -8.69 11.34 0.05
N ALA A 31 -8.15 11.71 1.22
CA ALA A 31 -7.72 10.77 2.25
C ALA A 31 -8.88 9.92 2.78
N ALA A 32 -10.04 10.52 3.09
CA ALA A 32 -11.21 9.80 3.57
C ALA A 32 -11.73 8.80 2.52
N SER A 33 -11.78 9.24 1.26
CA SER A 33 -12.17 8.38 0.13
C SER A 33 -11.18 7.24 -0.10
N ALA A 34 -9.89 7.49 0.14
CA ALA A 34 -8.83 6.50 -0.01
C ALA A 34 -8.92 5.42 1.07
N ILE A 35 -9.09 5.79 2.35
CA ILE A 35 -9.27 4.82 3.45
C ILE A 35 -10.48 3.94 3.20
N LYS A 36 -11.61 4.54 2.79
CA LYS A 36 -12.81 3.78 2.40
C LYS A 36 -12.52 2.83 1.22
N GLY A 37 -11.85 3.31 0.18
CA GLY A 37 -11.48 2.48 -0.97
C GLY A 37 -10.54 1.33 -0.61
N LEU A 38 -9.62 1.51 0.36
CA LEU A 38 -8.79 0.44 0.88
C LEU A 38 -9.61 -0.62 1.62
N LYS A 39 -10.59 -0.19 2.44
CA LYS A 39 -11.52 -1.10 3.12
C LYS A 39 -12.41 -1.86 2.14
N ASP A 40 -12.90 -1.20 1.09
CA ASP A 40 -13.69 -1.84 0.03
C ASP A 40 -12.87 -2.84 -0.79
N LEU A 41 -11.57 -2.57 -0.95
CA LEU A 41 -10.62 -3.56 -1.49
C LEU A 41 -10.33 -4.68 -0.47
N GLY A 42 -10.84 -4.68 0.75
CA GLY A 42 -10.64 -5.75 1.73
C GLY A 42 -9.31 -5.67 2.48
N VAL A 43 -8.78 -4.46 2.65
CA VAL A 43 -7.78 -4.20 3.70
C VAL A 43 -8.46 -4.37 5.05
N ARG A 44 -7.93 -5.28 5.89
CA ARG A 44 -8.59 -5.71 7.14
C ARG A 44 -8.43 -4.73 8.28
N LYS A 45 -7.28 -4.07 8.36
CA LYS A 45 -6.90 -3.19 9.47
C LYS A 45 -6.11 -2.01 8.92
N THR A 46 -6.53 -0.82 9.30
CA THR A 46 -5.83 0.43 9.01
C THR A 46 -5.28 0.99 10.31
N VAL A 47 -3.97 1.25 10.35
CA VAL A 47 -3.27 1.74 11.53
C VAL A 47 -2.57 3.05 11.17
N MET A 48 -2.80 4.10 11.95
CA MET A 48 -2.12 5.38 11.80
C MET A 48 -1.02 5.51 12.85
N LEU A 49 0.20 5.81 12.41
CA LEU A 49 1.35 6.07 13.28
C LEU A 49 1.76 7.53 13.11
N THR A 50 1.67 8.33 14.18
CA THR A 50 2.04 9.75 14.15
C THR A 50 2.88 10.14 15.37
N GLY A 51 3.71 11.17 15.19
CA GLY A 51 4.43 11.84 16.27
C GLY A 51 3.60 12.93 16.96
N ASP A 52 2.41 13.25 16.45
CA ASP A 52 1.54 14.28 17.01
C ASP A 52 0.91 13.86 18.33
N THR A 53 0.36 14.86 19.03
CA THR A 53 -0.37 14.64 20.29
C THR A 53 -1.58 13.74 20.09
N ARG A 54 -1.90 12.95 21.13
CA ARG A 54 -3.03 12.01 21.11
C ARG A 54 -4.36 12.65 20.67
N ARG A 55 -4.62 13.90 21.06
CA ARG A 55 -5.87 14.60 20.71
C ARG A 55 -6.02 14.82 19.20
N VAL A 56 -4.97 15.31 18.55
CA VAL A 56 -4.96 15.59 17.10
C VAL A 56 -5.03 14.28 16.29
N ALA A 57 -4.29 13.27 16.74
CA ALA A 57 -4.27 11.95 16.11
C ALA A 57 -5.65 11.27 16.17
N ALA A 58 -6.32 11.32 17.33
CA ALA A 58 -7.65 10.72 17.50
C ALA A 58 -8.72 11.40 16.64
N GLU A 59 -8.74 12.74 16.61
CA GLU A 59 -9.70 13.51 15.79
C GLU A 59 -9.50 13.25 14.30
N THR A 60 -8.24 13.17 13.85
CA THR A 60 -7.89 12.82 12.46
C THR A 60 -8.30 11.38 12.13
N ALA A 61 -8.02 10.42 13.01
CA ALA A 61 -8.37 9.02 12.83
C ALA A 61 -9.89 8.80 12.75
N GLU A 62 -10.66 9.47 13.62
CA GLU A 62 -12.11 9.41 13.63
C GLU A 62 -12.71 10.02 12.35
N GLY A 63 -12.19 11.17 11.91
CA GLY A 63 -12.61 11.83 10.66
C GLY A 63 -12.33 11.00 9.40
N LEU A 64 -11.31 10.15 9.43
CA LEU A 64 -10.92 9.27 8.32
C LEU A 64 -11.48 7.84 8.43
N GLY A 65 -12.03 7.47 9.59
CA GLY A 65 -12.52 6.12 9.87
C GLY A 65 -11.40 5.08 9.96
N ILE A 66 -10.27 5.42 10.60
CA ILE A 66 -9.13 4.52 10.82
C ILE A 66 -9.39 3.64 12.05
N ASP A 67 -8.94 2.38 12.00
CA ASP A 67 -9.27 1.38 13.03
C ASP A 67 -8.41 1.51 14.30
N GLU A 68 -7.14 1.89 14.15
CA GLU A 68 -6.19 2.01 15.25
C GLU A 68 -5.25 3.21 15.05
N VAL A 69 -4.97 3.94 16.12
CA VAL A 69 -4.06 5.10 16.09
C VAL A 69 -3.02 5.00 17.20
N HIS A 70 -1.77 5.23 16.85
CA HIS A 70 -0.66 5.38 17.79
C HIS A 70 -0.03 6.75 17.59
N SER A 71 -0.08 7.56 18.65
CA SER A 71 0.37 8.95 18.69
C SER A 71 1.65 9.08 19.50
N GLU A 72 2.31 10.24 19.41
CA GLU A 72 3.52 10.57 20.18
C GLU A 72 4.68 9.57 19.95
N LEU A 73 4.72 8.95 18.78
CA LEU A 73 5.74 7.96 18.42
C LEU A 73 7.03 8.61 17.91
N LEU A 74 8.15 8.09 18.39
CA LEU A 74 9.48 8.35 17.84
C LEU A 74 9.76 7.45 16.62
N PRO A 75 10.69 7.82 15.71
CA PRO A 75 10.97 7.04 14.51
C PRO A 75 11.30 5.56 14.76
N HIS A 76 12.06 5.25 15.82
CA HIS A 76 12.38 3.87 16.19
C HIS A 76 11.15 3.09 16.67
N GLN A 77 10.21 3.76 17.34
CA GLN A 77 8.97 3.14 17.82
C GLN A 77 8.05 2.82 16.64
N LYS A 78 8.03 3.66 15.59
CA LYS A 78 7.30 3.33 14.34
C LYS A 78 7.80 2.01 13.74
N VAL A 79 9.11 1.77 13.75
CA VAL A 79 9.69 0.50 13.26
C VAL A 79 9.22 -0.67 14.11
N SER A 80 9.29 -0.57 15.43
CA SER A 80 8.80 -1.63 16.33
C SER A 80 7.31 -1.93 16.13
N MET A 81 6.49 -0.92 15.85
CA MET A 81 5.07 -1.12 15.54
C MET A 81 4.87 -1.89 14.22
N VAL A 82 5.71 -1.66 13.21
CA VAL A 82 5.70 -2.43 11.96
C VAL A 82 6.11 -3.88 12.22
N GLU A 83 7.13 -4.12 13.05
CA GLU A 83 7.55 -5.47 13.44
C GLU A 83 6.44 -6.23 14.18
N VAL A 84 5.77 -5.59 15.13
CA VAL A 84 4.61 -6.18 15.82
C VAL A 84 3.48 -6.51 14.84
N ALA A 85 3.17 -5.60 13.91
CA ALA A 85 2.17 -5.85 12.87
C ALA A 85 2.58 -6.99 11.92
N GLN A 86 3.88 -7.17 11.69
CA GLN A 86 4.42 -8.28 10.90
C GLN A 86 4.39 -9.61 11.65
N ASP A 87 4.62 -9.62 12.96
CA ASP A 87 4.52 -10.84 13.77
C ASP A 87 3.06 -11.34 13.82
N GLU A 88 2.09 -10.43 13.73
CA GLU A 88 0.68 -10.75 13.54
C GLU A 88 0.31 -11.20 12.10
N ARG A 89 1.29 -11.45 11.22
CA ARG A 89 1.06 -11.86 9.81
C ARG A 89 0.10 -13.02 9.65
N ALA A 90 0.18 -13.99 10.56
CA ALA A 90 -0.60 -15.22 10.50
C ALA A 90 -2.11 -14.93 10.53
N THR A 91 -2.53 -13.85 11.18
CA THR A 91 -3.92 -13.41 11.30
C THR A 91 -4.25 -12.23 10.38
N ASN A 92 -3.31 -11.30 10.19
CA ASN A 92 -3.57 -10.00 9.54
C ASN A 92 -3.06 -9.86 8.10
N GLY A 93 -2.30 -10.82 7.58
CA GLY A 93 -1.81 -10.82 6.20
C GLY A 93 -0.57 -9.95 6.00
N LYS A 94 -0.34 -9.47 4.77
CA LYS A 94 0.85 -8.68 4.43
C LYS A 94 0.72 -7.23 4.93
N VAL A 95 1.80 -6.67 5.45
CA VAL A 95 1.86 -5.30 5.98
C VAL A 95 2.36 -4.34 4.90
N VAL A 96 1.55 -3.33 4.57
CA VAL A 96 1.94 -2.24 3.67
C VAL A 96 2.14 -0.99 4.52
N PHE A 97 3.32 -0.40 4.44
CA PHE A 97 3.63 0.86 5.14
C PHE A 97 3.66 1.99 4.14
N VAL A 98 3.02 3.12 4.48
CA VAL A 98 2.95 4.30 3.62
C VAL A 98 3.51 5.49 4.38
N GLY A 99 4.49 6.19 3.80
CA GLY A 99 5.13 7.36 4.40
C GLY A 99 5.62 8.36 3.35
N ASP A 100 5.96 9.57 3.80
CA ASP A 100 6.30 10.71 2.94
C ASP A 100 7.76 11.19 3.08
N GLY A 101 8.54 10.68 4.04
CA GLY A 101 9.83 11.30 4.40
C GLY A 101 10.98 10.40 4.89
N ILE A 102 12.12 11.07 5.14
CA ILE A 102 13.39 10.50 5.66
C ILE A 102 13.17 9.72 6.96
N ASN A 103 12.30 10.23 7.83
CA ASN A 103 12.05 9.68 9.16
C ASN A 103 11.35 8.31 9.12
N ASP A 104 10.69 8.01 8.01
CA ASP A 104 9.93 6.77 7.82
C ASP A 104 10.70 5.75 6.96
N ALA A 105 11.88 6.10 6.43
CA ALA A 105 12.70 5.19 5.63
C ALA A 105 13.04 3.86 6.34
N PRO A 106 13.37 3.83 7.65
CA PRO A 106 13.57 2.56 8.37
C PRO A 106 12.29 1.71 8.45
N ALA A 107 11.11 2.35 8.60
CA ALA A 107 9.84 1.64 8.67
C ALA A 107 9.40 1.12 7.28
N LEU A 108 9.64 1.91 6.23
CA LEU A 108 9.42 1.52 4.83
C LEU A 108 10.22 0.27 4.46
N ALA A 109 11.51 0.25 4.79
CA ALA A 109 12.41 -0.88 4.48
C ALA A 109 12.09 -2.14 5.29
N ARG A 110 11.40 -2.00 6.44
CA ARG A 110 11.02 -3.15 7.29
C ARG A 110 9.69 -3.75 6.90
N ALA A 111 8.75 -2.97 6.35
CA ALA A 111 7.45 -3.46 5.92
C ALA A 111 7.55 -4.50 4.79
N ASP A 112 6.48 -5.28 4.57
CA ASP A 112 6.47 -6.23 3.43
C ASP A 112 6.41 -5.51 2.09
N ILE A 113 5.79 -4.33 2.09
CA ILE A 113 5.70 -3.43 0.95
C ILE A 113 5.81 -2.00 1.51
N GLY A 114 6.92 -1.34 1.21
CA GLY A 114 7.11 0.09 1.50
C GLY A 114 6.57 0.95 0.37
N VAL A 115 5.68 1.89 0.68
CA VAL A 115 5.13 2.86 -0.27
C VAL A 115 5.54 4.28 0.13
N ALA A 116 6.34 4.93 -0.69
CA ALA A 116 6.66 6.35 -0.53
C ALA A 116 5.65 7.22 -1.29
N MET A 117 5.18 8.31 -0.68
CA MET A 117 4.33 9.32 -1.33
C MET A 117 5.08 10.64 -1.51
N GLY A 118 4.82 11.31 -2.63
CA GLY A 118 5.29 12.67 -2.91
C GLY A 118 6.41 12.72 -3.95
N GLY A 119 6.27 13.60 -4.94
CA GLY A 119 7.28 13.85 -5.99
C GLY A 119 8.54 14.57 -5.48
N LEU A 120 8.54 14.95 -4.20
CA LEU A 120 9.65 15.55 -3.44
C LEU A 120 10.01 14.70 -2.21
N GLY A 121 9.54 13.45 -2.14
CA GLY A 121 9.98 12.52 -1.10
C GLY A 121 11.50 12.47 -1.11
N SER A 122 12.13 12.64 0.06
CA SER A 122 13.58 12.65 0.18
C SER A 122 14.19 11.45 -0.56
N ASP A 123 15.33 11.61 -1.22
CA ASP A 123 16.01 10.53 -1.94
C ASP A 123 16.12 9.23 -1.12
N ALA A 124 16.27 9.36 0.21
CA ALA A 124 16.31 8.25 1.15
C ALA A 124 15.02 7.41 1.20
N ALA A 125 13.84 8.04 1.14
CA ALA A 125 12.55 7.34 1.14
C ALA A 125 12.28 6.66 -0.20
N ILE A 126 12.69 7.29 -1.31
CA ILE A 126 12.60 6.72 -2.65
C ILE A 126 13.48 5.47 -2.77
N GLN A 127 14.69 5.50 -2.18
CA GLN A 127 15.59 4.35 -2.17
C GLN A 127 15.14 3.20 -1.27
N ALA A 128 14.40 3.49 -0.20
CA ALA A 128 13.95 2.50 0.77
C ALA A 128 12.58 1.87 0.43
N ALA A 129 11.81 2.45 -0.49
CA ALA A 129 10.46 2.00 -0.82
C ALA A 129 10.41 1.08 -2.04
N ASP A 130 9.51 0.10 -2.02
CA ASP A 130 9.23 -0.78 -3.16
C ASP A 130 8.37 -0.08 -4.23
N VAL A 131 7.52 0.85 -3.80
CA VAL A 131 6.59 1.60 -4.66
C VAL A 131 6.65 3.08 -4.35
N VAL A 132 6.78 3.91 -5.38
CA VAL A 132 6.81 5.36 -5.25
C VAL A 132 5.62 5.99 -5.96
N ILE A 133 4.78 6.70 -5.21
CA ILE A 133 3.67 7.47 -5.75
C ILE A 133 4.15 8.91 -5.96
N MET A 134 4.39 9.26 -7.23
CA MET A 134 4.90 10.59 -7.61
C MET A 134 3.97 11.76 -7.24
N THR A 135 2.67 11.49 -7.12
CA THR A 135 1.68 12.49 -6.72
C THR A 135 1.36 12.35 -5.24
N ASP A 136 1.10 13.46 -4.57
CA ASP A 136 0.85 13.47 -3.13
C ASP A 136 -0.61 13.07 -2.74
N GLN A 137 -1.17 12.09 -3.45
CA GLN A 137 -2.59 11.69 -3.40
C GLN A 137 -2.75 10.23 -2.92
N PRO A 138 -3.22 10.00 -1.68
CA PRO A 138 -3.57 8.66 -1.16
C PRO A 138 -4.51 7.86 -2.06
N GLY A 139 -5.38 8.51 -2.83
CA GLY A 139 -6.29 7.81 -3.77
C GLY A 139 -5.57 7.00 -4.85
N LYS A 140 -4.30 7.31 -5.16
CA LYS A 140 -3.48 6.55 -6.10
C LYS A 140 -3.03 5.21 -5.54
N LEU A 141 -2.85 5.11 -4.22
CA LEU A 141 -2.55 3.83 -3.56
C LEU A 141 -3.67 2.82 -3.78
N VAL A 142 -4.93 3.26 -3.64
CA VAL A 142 -6.11 2.43 -3.92
C VAL A 142 -6.09 1.93 -5.36
N LYS A 143 -5.78 2.80 -6.32
CA LYS A 143 -5.67 2.43 -7.74
C LYS A 143 -4.55 1.42 -7.97
N ALA A 144 -3.36 1.63 -7.38
CA ALA A 144 -2.24 0.72 -7.49
C ALA A 144 -2.57 -0.69 -6.97
N ILE A 145 -3.21 -0.79 -5.79
CA ILE A 145 -3.65 -2.07 -5.21
C ILE A 145 -4.72 -2.74 -6.08
N SER A 146 -5.68 -1.97 -6.60
CA SER A 146 -6.71 -2.48 -7.52
C SER A 146 -6.09 -3.06 -8.80
N ILE A 147 -5.14 -2.36 -9.42
CA ILE A 147 -4.41 -2.83 -10.60
C ILE A 147 -3.64 -4.10 -10.26
N ALA A 148 -2.88 -4.12 -9.16
CA ALA A 148 -2.11 -5.30 -8.74
C ALA A 148 -2.98 -6.55 -8.57
N ARG A 149 -4.20 -6.40 -8.01
CA ARG A 149 -5.16 -7.51 -7.86
C ARG A 149 -5.67 -8.02 -9.21
N ARG A 150 -6.00 -7.13 -10.12
CA ARG A 150 -6.43 -7.50 -11.48
C ARG A 150 -5.32 -8.21 -12.24
N THR A 151 -4.08 -7.70 -12.17
CA THR A 151 -2.91 -8.33 -12.76
C THR A 151 -2.68 -9.72 -12.18
N LYS A 152 -2.79 -9.89 -10.85
CA LYS A 152 -2.70 -11.21 -10.20
C LYS A 152 -3.76 -12.18 -10.73
N ALA A 153 -4.99 -11.73 -10.93
CA ALA A 153 -6.05 -12.58 -11.48
C ALA A 153 -5.74 -13.04 -12.91
N ILE A 154 -5.24 -12.14 -13.77
CA ILE A 154 -4.83 -12.47 -15.15
C ILE A 154 -3.67 -13.48 -15.14
N VAL A 155 -2.68 -13.28 -14.27
CA VAL A 155 -1.54 -14.22 -14.13
C VAL A 155 -2.02 -15.61 -13.72
N TRP A 156 -2.93 -15.71 -12.74
CA TRP A 156 -3.48 -17.00 -12.33
C TRP A 156 -4.28 -17.69 -13.44
N GLN A 157 -5.05 -16.93 -14.24
CA GLN A 157 -5.74 -17.48 -15.41
C GLN A 157 -4.74 -18.07 -16.42
N ASN A 158 -3.63 -17.37 -16.69
CA ASN A 158 -2.59 -17.85 -17.60
C ASN A 158 -1.90 -19.12 -17.07
N ILE A 159 -1.59 -19.15 -15.77
CA ILE A 159 -0.95 -20.32 -15.15
C ILE A 159 -1.88 -21.53 -15.20
N VAL A 160 -3.15 -21.37 -14.82
CA VAL A 160 -4.13 -22.46 -14.85
C VAL A 160 -4.36 -22.95 -16.28
N PHE A 161 -4.45 -22.04 -17.26
CA PHE A 161 -4.58 -22.41 -18.67
C PHE A 161 -3.35 -23.19 -19.16
N ALA A 162 -2.15 -22.70 -18.86
CA ALA A 162 -0.91 -23.34 -19.30
C ALA A 162 -0.70 -24.71 -18.66
N LEU A 163 -0.97 -24.85 -17.36
CA LEU A 163 -0.93 -26.13 -16.66
C LEU A 163 -2.01 -27.09 -17.17
N GLY A 164 -3.21 -26.58 -17.47
CA GLY A 164 -4.30 -27.38 -18.01
C GLY A 164 -3.97 -28.01 -19.36
N VAL A 165 -3.41 -27.22 -20.29
CA VAL A 165 -2.98 -27.75 -21.59
C VAL A 165 -1.81 -28.72 -21.45
N LYS A 166 -0.82 -28.42 -20.60
CA LYS A 166 0.29 -29.36 -20.32
C LYS A 166 -0.21 -30.69 -19.77
N ALA A 167 -1.15 -30.67 -18.84
CA ALA A 167 -1.74 -31.88 -18.28
C ALA A 167 -2.51 -32.69 -19.35
N ALA A 168 -3.30 -32.01 -20.20
CA ALA A 168 -4.05 -32.66 -21.27
C ALA A 168 -3.13 -33.34 -22.30
N VAL A 169 -2.07 -32.64 -22.74
CA VAL A 169 -1.07 -33.20 -23.67
C VAL A 169 -0.35 -34.40 -23.04
N LEU A 170 0.01 -34.32 -21.76
CA LEU A 170 0.67 -35.41 -21.05
C LEU A 170 -0.23 -36.65 -20.93
N LEU A 171 -1.53 -36.48 -20.66
CA LEU A 171 -2.50 -37.57 -20.64
C LEU A 171 -2.67 -38.21 -22.03
N LEU A 172 -2.79 -37.40 -23.08
CA LEU A 172 -2.89 -37.90 -24.46
C LEU A 172 -1.61 -38.65 -24.88
N GLY A 173 -0.45 -38.17 -24.46
CA GLY A 173 0.83 -38.85 -24.67
C GLY A 173 0.90 -40.19 -23.94
N ALA A 174 0.43 -40.26 -22.69
CA ALA A 174 0.35 -41.50 -21.92
C ALA A 174 -0.61 -42.53 -22.55
N LEU A 175 -1.67 -42.08 -23.22
CA LEU A 175 -2.60 -42.93 -23.98
C LEU A 175 -2.09 -43.30 -25.38
N GLY A 176 -0.90 -42.83 -25.78
CA GLY A 176 -0.29 -43.10 -27.08
C GLY A 176 -0.91 -42.33 -28.26
N LEU A 177 -1.76 -41.34 -27.97
CA LEU A 177 -2.48 -40.55 -28.98
C LEU A 177 -1.78 -39.22 -29.33
N ALA A 178 -0.71 -38.85 -28.61
CA ALA A 178 0.03 -37.62 -28.87
C ALA A 178 1.52 -37.89 -29.16
N SER A 179 2.00 -37.24 -30.22
CA SER A 179 3.40 -37.22 -30.65
C SER A 179 4.17 -36.06 -29.99
N MET A 180 5.51 -36.15 -29.95
CA MET A 180 6.36 -35.05 -29.42
C MET A 180 6.15 -33.73 -30.18
N TRP A 181 5.79 -33.79 -31.46
CA TRP A 181 5.53 -32.61 -32.27
C TRP A 181 4.28 -31.85 -31.83
N GLU A 182 3.18 -32.55 -31.55
CA GLU A 182 1.93 -31.94 -31.07
C GLU A 182 2.12 -31.33 -29.68
N ALA A 183 2.93 -31.96 -28.83
CA ALA A 183 3.25 -31.43 -27.51
C ALA A 183 4.03 -30.11 -27.59
N VAL A 184 5.02 -30.02 -28.49
CA VAL A 184 5.79 -28.79 -28.71
C VAL A 184 4.90 -27.68 -29.29
N PHE A 185 4.04 -28.01 -30.26
CA PHE A 185 3.11 -27.04 -30.83
C PHE A 185 2.13 -26.50 -29.79
N ALA A 186 1.61 -27.36 -28.92
CA ALA A 186 0.71 -26.97 -27.84
C ALA A 186 1.39 -26.03 -26.82
N ASP A 187 2.62 -26.32 -26.39
CA ASP A 187 3.34 -25.47 -25.42
C ASP A 187 3.66 -24.08 -26.00
N VAL A 188 4.13 -24.02 -27.24
CA VAL A 188 4.41 -22.74 -27.93
C VAL A 188 3.11 -21.96 -28.18
N GLY A 189 2.03 -22.64 -28.59
CA GLY A 189 0.72 -22.02 -28.78
C GLY A 189 0.15 -21.44 -27.48
N VAL A 190 0.26 -22.17 -26.36
CA VAL A 190 -0.11 -21.71 -25.02
C VAL A 190 0.72 -20.50 -24.61
N ALA A 191 2.03 -20.51 -24.86
CA ALA A 191 2.88 -19.37 -24.55
C ALA A 191 2.43 -18.11 -25.30
N LEU A 192 2.10 -18.23 -26.59
CA LEU A 192 1.59 -17.11 -27.38
C LEU A 192 0.24 -16.59 -26.85
N ILE A 193 -0.68 -17.49 -26.51
CA ILE A 193 -1.99 -17.13 -25.91
C ILE A 193 -1.80 -16.45 -24.55
N ALA A 194 -0.88 -16.95 -23.72
CA ALA A 194 -0.58 -16.35 -22.41
C ALA A 194 0.01 -14.95 -22.55
N VAL A 195 0.87 -14.71 -23.55
CA VAL A 195 1.41 -13.38 -23.87
C VAL A 195 0.28 -12.44 -24.31
N LEU A 196 -0.58 -12.87 -25.24
CA LEU A 196 -1.73 -12.08 -25.70
C LEU A 196 -2.69 -11.75 -24.55
N ASN A 197 -2.97 -12.70 -23.66
CA ASN A 197 -3.81 -12.45 -22.49
C ASN A 197 -3.13 -11.52 -21.48
N SER A 198 -1.81 -11.59 -21.35
CA SER A 198 -1.04 -10.65 -20.50
C SER A 198 -1.11 -9.22 -21.02
N MET A 199 -1.19 -9.01 -22.34
CA MET A 199 -1.40 -7.66 -22.91
C MET A 199 -2.73 -7.02 -22.46
N ARG A 200 -3.71 -7.81 -22.01
CA ARG A 200 -4.95 -7.28 -21.44
C ARG A 200 -4.71 -6.46 -20.17
N ALA A 201 -3.64 -6.75 -19.43
CA ALA A 201 -3.24 -5.98 -18.25
C ALA A 201 -2.82 -4.54 -18.60
N ILE A 202 -2.36 -4.27 -19.83
CA ILE A 202 -1.92 -2.93 -20.29
C ILE A 202 -3.10 -1.96 -20.43
N LYS A 203 -4.32 -2.46 -20.65
CA LYS A 203 -5.54 -1.63 -20.77
C LYS A 203 -6.17 -1.26 -19.42
N THR A 204 -5.54 -1.63 -18.30
CA THR A 204 -6.05 -1.41 -16.94
C THR A 204 -5.34 -0.24 -16.27
#